data_AF-A0A212DDV8-F1
#
_entry.id   AF-A0A212DDV8-F1
#
_cell.length_a   1.000
_cell.length_b   1.000
_cell.length_c   1.000
_cell.angle_alpha   90.00
_cell.angle_beta   90.00
_cell.angle_gamma   90.00
#
_symmetry.space_group_name_H-M   'P 1'
#
loop_
_entity.id
_entity.type
_entity.pdbx_description
1 polymer ?
#
loop_
_entity_poly.entity_id
_entity_poly.type
_entity_poly.pdbx_seq_one_letter_code
_entity_poly.pdbx_strand_id
1 'polypeptide(L)'
;MDLLEGITGFEDSVRKFICHVVGITYQHIDRWLLAEMLGDLTDSQLKVWMSKYGWSADESGQIFICSQEESIKPKNIVEKIDFDSE
;
A
#
# COMPACT_ATOMS: atom_id res chain seq x y z
N MET A 1 0.50 21.46 -9.94
CA MET A 1 0.88 20.04 -10.10
C MET A 1 2.26 19.91 -10.75
N ASP A 2 2.76 20.96 -11.41
CA ASP A 2 4.03 21.02 -12.15
C ASP A 2 5.34 20.70 -11.41
N LEU A 3 5.40 20.83 -10.08
CA LEU A 3 6.66 20.59 -9.35
C LEU A 3 7.06 19.11 -9.34
N LEU A 4 6.09 18.19 -9.45
CA LEU A 4 6.31 16.75 -9.34
C LEU A 4 6.48 16.07 -10.70
N GLU A 5 6.03 16.69 -11.79
CA GLU A 5 6.11 16.13 -13.14
C GLU A 5 7.56 15.92 -13.63
N GLY A 6 8.51 16.69 -13.09
CA GLY A 6 9.93 16.54 -13.40
C GLY A 6 10.61 15.32 -12.76
N ILE A 7 9.94 14.63 -11.83
CA ILE A 7 10.51 13.48 -11.11
C ILE A 7 9.85 12.19 -11.59
N THR A 8 10.51 11.54 -12.55
CA THR A 8 10.09 10.24 -13.08
C THR A 8 9.87 9.23 -11.95
N GLY A 9 8.65 8.69 -11.84
CA GLY A 9 8.31 7.63 -10.90
C GLY A 9 8.03 8.09 -9.46
N PHE A 10 7.91 9.40 -9.21
CA PHE A 10 7.56 9.92 -7.88
C PHE A 10 6.25 9.33 -7.35
N GLU A 11 5.16 9.40 -8.14
CA GLU A 11 3.87 8.87 -7.71
C GLU A 11 3.89 7.36 -7.45
N ASP A 12 4.58 6.58 -8.29
CA ASP A 12 4.74 5.13 -8.08
C ASP A 12 5.49 4.84 -6.77
N SER A 13 6.47 5.68 -6.42
CA SER A 13 7.24 5.55 -5.19
C SER A 13 6.39 5.87 -3.95
N VAL A 14 5.54 6.89 -4.02
CA VAL A 14 4.56 7.21 -2.97
C VAL A 14 3.56 6.07 -2.81
N ARG A 15 2.98 5.58 -3.91
CA ARG A 15 2.02 4.45 -3.88
C ARG A 15 2.65 3.18 -3.32
N LYS A 16 3.92 2.89 -3.64
CA LYS A 16 4.67 1.77 -3.03
C LYS A 16 4.78 1.89 -1.52
N PHE A 17 5.08 3.08 -1.01
CA PHE A 17 5.13 3.33 0.43
C PHE A 17 3.76 3.13 1.08
N ILE A 18 2.70 3.67 0.49
CA ILE A 18 1.33 3.48 0.98
C ILE A 18 0.97 1.99 1.01
N CYS A 19 1.24 1.25 -0.06
CA CYS A 19 0.98 -0.19 -0.09
C CYS A 19 1.77 -0.97 0.97
N HIS A 20 3.01 -0.55 1.27
CA HIS A 20 3.80 -1.14 2.34
C HIS A 20 3.14 -0.94 3.70
N VAL A 21 2.69 0.29 4.01
CA VAL A 21 1.99 0.60 5.26
C VAL A 21 0.68 -0.19 5.35
N VAL A 22 -0.11 -0.25 4.28
CA VAL A 22 -1.35 -1.03 4.23
C VAL A 22 -1.08 -2.51 4.49
N GLY A 23 -0.05 -3.09 3.87
CA GLY A 23 0.38 -4.47 4.06
C GLY A 23 0.80 -4.85 5.49
N ILE A 24 1.05 -3.85 6.35
CA ILE A 24 1.37 -4.04 7.76
C ILE A 24 0.14 -3.82 8.65
N THR A 25 -0.70 -2.86 8.30
CA THR A 25 -1.73 -2.30 9.20
C THR A 25 -3.13 -2.87 8.99
N TYR A 26 -3.40 -3.50 7.85
CA TYR A 26 -4.72 -4.05 7.52
C TYR A 26 -4.66 -5.57 7.31
N GLN A 27 -5.71 -6.26 7.78
CA GLN A 27 -6.04 -7.60 7.33
C GLN A 27 -7.02 -7.56 6.15
N HIS A 28 -8.02 -6.68 6.25
CA HIS A 28 -8.99 -6.36 5.20
C HIS A 28 -9.11 -4.85 5.09
N ILE A 29 -9.23 -4.33 3.87
CA ILE A 29 -9.48 -2.91 3.60
C ILE A 29 -10.62 -2.77 2.59
N ASP A 30 -11.45 -1.75 2.75
CA ASP A 30 -12.48 -1.43 1.77
C ASP A 30 -11.84 -1.01 0.43
N ARG A 31 -12.39 -1.49 -0.68
CA ARG A 31 -11.88 -1.20 -2.03
C ARG A 31 -11.80 0.30 -2.31
N TRP A 32 -12.82 1.06 -1.91
CA TRP A 32 -12.88 2.50 -2.17
C TRP A 32 -11.86 3.24 -1.32
N LEU A 33 -11.68 2.84 -0.07
CA LEU A 33 -10.67 3.42 0.81
C LEU A 33 -9.25 3.21 0.24
N LEU A 34 -8.93 2.02 -0.27
CA LEU A 34 -7.62 1.78 -0.88
C LEU A 34 -7.43 2.60 -2.17
N ALA A 35 -8.48 2.77 -2.98
CA ALA A 35 -8.43 3.60 -4.19
C ALA A 35 -8.14 5.07 -3.86
N GLU A 36 -8.84 5.61 -2.86
CA GLU A 36 -8.67 6.98 -2.36
C GLU A 36 -7.24 7.20 -1.84
N MET A 37 -6.74 6.29 -0.99
CA MET A 37 -5.39 6.37 -0.43
C MET A 37 -4.30 6.36 -1.52
N LEU A 38 -4.52 5.67 -2.64
CA LEU A 38 -3.56 5.61 -3.76
C LEU A 38 -3.69 6.76 -4.77
N GLY A 39 -4.52 7.76 -4.45
CA GLY A 39 -4.75 8.96 -5.25
C GLY A 39 -5.87 8.78 -6.27
N ASP A 40 -7.06 8.40 -5.78
CA ASP A 40 -8.29 8.24 -6.56
C ASP A 40 -8.14 7.37 -7.81
N LEU A 41 -7.49 6.22 -7.65
CA LEU A 41 -7.25 5.31 -8.77
C LEU A 41 -8.55 4.75 -9.34
N THR A 42 -8.58 4.63 -10.67
CA THR A 42 -9.63 3.87 -11.35
C THR A 42 -9.56 2.38 -10.98
N ASP A 43 -10.67 1.67 -11.20
CA ASP A 43 -10.78 0.24 -10.90
C ASP A 43 -9.69 -0.62 -11.57
N SER A 44 -9.34 -0.27 -12.81
CA SER A 44 -8.30 -0.96 -13.58
C SER A 44 -6.90 -0.70 -13.02
N GLN A 45 -6.60 0.53 -12.63
CA GLN A 45 -5.32 0.90 -12.00
C GLN A 45 -5.19 0.23 -10.63
N LEU A 46 -6.25 0.24 -9.82
CA LEU A 46 -6.25 -0.41 -8.52
C LEU A 46 -5.95 -1.90 -8.63
N LYS A 47 -6.54 -2.60 -9.61
CA LYS A 47 -6.27 -4.02 -9.88
C LYS A 47 -4.79 -4.31 -10.17
N VAL A 48 -4.09 -3.42 -10.86
CA VAL A 48 -2.65 -3.55 -11.12
C VAL A 48 -1.86 -3.52 -9.81
N TRP A 49 -2.20 -2.61 -8.90
CA TRP A 49 -1.56 -2.53 -7.59
C TRP A 49 -1.89 -3.72 -6.70
N MET A 50 -3.15 -4.14 -6.66
CA MET A 50 -3.56 -5.34 -5.93
C MET A 50 -2.78 -6.58 -6.40
N SER A 51 -2.69 -6.78 -7.72
CA SER A 51 -1.94 -7.90 -8.30
C SER A 51 -0.45 -7.88 -7.96
N LYS A 52 0.16 -6.69 -7.85
CA LYS A 52 1.58 -6.52 -7.52
C LYS A 52 1.89 -6.91 -6.07
N TYR A 53 0.92 -6.75 -5.17
CA TYR A 53 1.05 -7.03 -3.73
C TYR A 53 0.34 -8.33 -3.30
N GLY A 54 -0.24 -9.09 -4.25
CA GLY A 54 -0.90 -10.36 -3.96
C GLY A 54 -2.25 -10.21 -3.24
N TRP A 55 -2.89 -9.06 -3.35
CA TRP A 55 -4.18 -8.79 -2.70
C TRP A 55 -5.36 -9.20 -3.58
N SER A 56 -6.39 -9.77 -2.96
CA SER A 56 -7.61 -10.22 -3.64
C SER A 56 -8.84 -9.55 -3.04
N ALA A 57 -9.82 -9.23 -3.87
CA ALA A 57 -11.12 -8.76 -3.39
C ALA A 57 -12.05 -9.96 -3.14
N ASP A 58 -12.86 -9.89 -2.10
CA ASP A 58 -13.98 -10.79 -1.87
C ASP A 58 -15.26 -10.28 -2.55
N GLU A 59 -16.33 -11.07 -2.48
CA GLU A 59 -17.65 -10.75 -3.05
C GLU A 59 -18.34 -9.56 -2.35
N SER A 60 -17.89 -9.20 -1.15
CA SER A 60 -18.42 -8.08 -0.37
C SER A 60 -17.77 -6.73 -0.69
N GLY A 61 -16.72 -6.74 -1.53
CA GLY A 61 -15.97 -5.54 -1.88
C GLY A 61 -14.82 -5.22 -0.92
N GLN A 62 -14.51 -6.11 0.03
CA GLN A 62 -13.32 -5.99 0.86
C GLN A 62 -12.12 -6.64 0.18
N ILE A 63 -10.96 -6.03 0.37
CA ILE A 63 -9.68 -6.52 -0.15
C ILE A 63 -8.94 -7.21 0.99
N PHE A 64 -8.63 -8.49 0.82
CA PHE A 64 -7.74 -9.23 1.70
C PHE A 64 -6.30 -8.80 1.49
N ILE A 65 -5.64 -8.43 2.59
CA ILE A 65 -4.27 -7.90 2.63
C ILE A 65 -3.30 -8.93 3.20
N CYS A 66 -3.55 -9.40 4.43
CA CYS A 66 -2.74 -10.41 5.10
C CYS A 66 -3.54 -11.13 6.20
N SER A 67 -3.09 -12.33 6.59
CA SER A 67 -3.76 -13.13 7.62
C SER A 67 -3.50 -12.60 9.03
N GLN A 68 -4.38 -12.94 9.98
CA GLN A 68 -4.25 -12.51 11.36
C GLN A 68 -2.91 -12.91 11.99
N GLU A 69 -2.40 -14.10 11.69
CA GLU A 69 -1.10 -14.60 12.18
C GLU A 69 0.11 -13.78 11.70
N GLU A 70 -0.01 -13.12 10.54
CA GLU A 70 1.02 -12.20 10.04
C GLU A 70 0.86 -10.78 10.58
N SER A 71 -0.37 -10.37 10.89
CA SER A 71 -0.68 -9.03 11.44
C SER A 71 -0.30 -8.85 12.91
N ILE A 72 -0.24 -9.94 13.69
CA ILE A 72 0.14 -9.91 15.11
C ILE A 72 1.66 -9.79 15.33
N LYS A 73 2.47 -10.00 14.28
CA LYS A 73 3.92 -9.86 14.36
C LYS A 73 4.27 -8.37 14.35
N PRO A 74 5.00 -7.85 15.35
CA PRO A 74 5.39 -6.44 15.35
C PRO A 74 6.29 -6.15 14.15
N LYS A 75 5.86 -5.22 13.29
CA LYS A 75 6.62 -4.74 12.13
C LYS A 75 6.86 -3.23 12.30
N ASN A 76 8.10 -2.79 12.13
CA ASN A 76 8.41 -1.36 12.11
C ASN A 76 7.89 -0.77 10.80
N ILE A 77 7.10 0.32 10.89
CA ILE A 77 6.53 1.00 9.72
C ILE A 77 7.56 1.96 9.08
N VAL A 78 8.55 2.41 9.85
CA VAL A 78 9.63 3.29 9.41
C VAL A 78 10.95 2.70 9.94
N GLU A 79 11.99 2.73 9.12
CA GLU A 79 13.35 2.38 9.56
C GLU A 79 13.76 3.21 10.78
N LYS A 80 14.35 2.55 11.76
CA LYS A 80 15.06 3.22 12.85
C LYS A 80 16.51 3.38 12.40
N ILE A 81 17.01 4.60 12.51
CA ILE A 81 18.43 4.88 12.24
C ILE A 81 19.17 4.58 13.54
N ASP A 82 20.01 3.54 13.51
CA ASP A 82 20.91 3.21 14.63
C ASP A 82 22.27 3.89 14.41
N PHE A 83 22.92 4.29 15.50
CA PHE A 83 24.14 5.13 15.48
C PHE A 83 25.32 4.48 14.74
N ASP A 84 25.32 3.15 14.59
CA ASP A 84 26.36 2.37 13.92
C ASP A 84 26.08 2.11 12.43
N SER A 85 25.12 2.82 11.83
CA SER A 85 24.77 2.67 10.40
C SER A 85 25.74 3.43 9.49
N GLU A 86 27.03 3.09 9.53
CA GLU A 86 28.05 3.47 8.53
C GLU A 86 28.70 2.22 7.90
#